data_AF-A0A1I4MUV8-F1
#
_entry.id   AF-A0A1I4MUV8-F1
#
_cell.length_a   1.000
_cell.length_b   1.000
_cell.length_c   1.000
_cell.angle_alpha   90.00
_cell.angle_beta   90.00
_cell.angle_gamma   90.00
#
_symmetry.space_group_name_H-M   'P 1'
#
loop_
_entity.id
_entity.type
_entity.pdbx_description
1 polymer ?
#
loop_
_entity_poly.entity_id
_entity_poly.type
_entity_poly.pdbx_seq_one_letter_code
_entity_poly.pdbx_strand_id
1 'polypeptide(L)'
;MFVATHSPFIIHNKNRVNDKVIILKKDDNGEVYIPDDSKFYGWKPETKIKEAFSINMKFDFDKPIVFVEGETDEIYLNKAIELLNSDIDIKVEWIGRFNNQGNVEFTGDSALNDTKSFIISNPSVLNQKTILLYDSDTNKPEEDYDNLFIRCMPKNNENNIYKKGIENLLSLPENFPQNRFYYYKTNKEYKNDYGGEVLIKKQELNKKDLCEWICNEISIEEKKFYFNKFEKIINIIENIINKS
;
A
#
# COMPACT_ATOMS: atom_id res chain seq x y z
N MET A 1 29.04 23.92 -27.47
CA MET A 1 27.73 23.27 -27.26
C MET A 1 27.43 23.37 -25.77
N PHE A 2 26.43 24.17 -25.38
CA PHE A 2 25.95 24.22 -24.00
C PHE A 2 24.63 23.45 -23.95
N VAL A 3 24.58 22.41 -23.12
CA VAL A 3 23.40 21.58 -22.91
C VAL A 3 22.73 22.07 -21.63
N ALA A 4 21.49 22.54 -21.72
CA ALA A 4 20.68 22.90 -20.56
C ALA A 4 19.97 21.64 -20.04
N THR A 5 20.11 21.36 -18.75
CA THR A 5 19.33 20.32 -18.07
C THR A 5 18.20 20.97 -17.27
N HIS A 6 17.16 20.20 -16.92
CA HIS A 6 16.03 20.62 -16.08
C HIS A 6 16.42 20.93 -14.61
N SER A 7 17.70 21.15 -14.32
CA SER A 7 18.24 21.38 -12.98
C SER A 7 19.17 22.60 -13.00
N PRO A 8 19.30 23.34 -11.89
CA PRO A 8 20.17 24.51 -11.83
C PRO A 8 21.62 24.11 -12.12
N PHE A 9 22.24 24.81 -13.06
CA PHE A 9 23.67 24.68 -13.34
C PHE A 9 24.44 25.51 -12.30
N ILE A 10 25.22 24.84 -11.46
CA ILE A 10 26.00 25.47 -10.38
C ILE A 10 27.47 25.45 -10.77
N ILE A 11 28.09 26.63 -10.91
CA ILE A 11 29.53 26.78 -11.07
C ILE A 11 30.13 26.94 -9.67
N HIS A 12 30.71 25.86 -9.14
CA HIS A 12 31.37 25.83 -7.83
C HIS A 12 32.89 25.74 -8.01
N ASN A 13 33.65 26.54 -7.25
CA ASN A 13 35.11 26.45 -7.18
C ASN A 13 35.54 26.27 -5.72
N LYS A 14 36.18 25.13 -5.41
CA LYS A 14 36.65 24.75 -4.07
C LYS A 14 37.54 25.78 -3.35
N ASN A 15 38.11 26.75 -4.08
CA ASN A 15 39.00 27.78 -3.55
C ASN A 15 38.33 29.16 -3.39
N ARG A 16 37.00 29.28 -3.61
CA ARG A 16 36.24 30.52 -3.40
C ARG A 16 35.14 30.33 -2.37
N VAL A 17 35.03 31.29 -1.45
CA VAL A 17 34.09 31.26 -0.31
C VAL A 17 32.73 31.90 -0.65
N ASN A 18 32.63 32.57 -1.81
CA ASN A 18 31.46 33.33 -2.24
C ASN A 18 31.01 32.86 -3.64
N ASP A 19 30.45 31.66 -3.71
CA ASP A 19 29.85 31.17 -4.95
C ASP A 19 28.69 32.07 -5.37
N LYS A 20 28.64 32.41 -6.66
CA LYS A 20 27.57 33.23 -7.25
C LYS A 20 26.62 32.32 -8.02
N VAL A 21 25.34 32.34 -7.66
CA VAL A 21 24.27 31.75 -8.45
C VAL A 21 23.80 32.79 -9.46
N ILE A 22 23.93 32.49 -10.75
CA ILE A 22 23.44 33.36 -11.84
C ILE A 22 22.16 32.74 -12.39
N ILE A 23 21.07 33.51 -12.37
CA ILE A 23 19.79 33.10 -12.95
C ILE A 23 19.67 33.77 -14.33
N LEU A 24 19.41 32.98 -15.37
CA LEU A 24 19.10 33.47 -16.71
C LEU A 24 17.60 33.27 -16.97
N LYS A 25 16.92 34.31 -17.41
CA LYS A 25 15.50 34.27 -17.83
C LYS A 25 15.37 34.64 -19.29
N LYS A 26 14.25 34.25 -19.90
CA LYS A 26 13.84 34.77 -21.21
C LYS A 26 12.69 35.76 -21.02
N ASP A 27 12.69 36.84 -21.79
CA ASP A 27 11.54 37.73 -21.88
C ASP A 27 10.48 37.20 -22.86
N ASP A 28 9.39 37.93 -23.03
CA ASP A 28 8.27 37.56 -23.90
C ASP A 28 8.66 37.53 -25.40
N ASN A 29 9.79 38.16 -25.76
CA ASN A 29 10.37 38.12 -27.10
C ASN A 29 11.39 36.98 -27.27
N GLY A 30 11.64 36.21 -26.20
CA GLY A 30 12.60 35.11 -26.18
C GLY A 30 14.05 35.54 -25.97
N GLU A 31 14.31 36.82 -25.70
CA GLU A 31 15.66 37.34 -25.42
C GLU A 31 16.10 36.96 -24.00
N VAL A 32 17.36 36.54 -23.86
CA VAL A 32 17.91 36.09 -22.59
C VAL A 32 18.42 37.28 -21.79
N TYR A 33 17.98 37.42 -20.53
CA TYR A 33 18.42 38.47 -19.62
C TYR A 33 18.74 37.92 -18.21
N ILE A 34 19.47 38.72 -17.43
CA ILE A 34 19.81 38.45 -16.02
C ILE A 34 18.98 39.41 -15.14
N PRO A 35 18.07 38.92 -14.29
CA PRO A 35 17.30 39.78 -13.39
C PRO A 35 18.15 40.31 -12.22
N ASP A 36 17.90 41.55 -11.79
CA ASP A 36 18.62 42.21 -10.69
C ASP A 36 18.32 41.62 -9.30
N ASP A 37 17.12 41.06 -9.11
CA ASP A 37 16.73 40.39 -7.86
C ASP A 37 16.78 38.87 -8.08
N SER A 38 17.81 38.20 -7.55
CA SER A 38 18.05 36.76 -7.72
C SER A 38 17.14 35.89 -6.85
N LYS A 39 15.88 36.31 -6.67
CA LYS A 39 14.87 35.57 -5.91
C LYS A 39 14.21 34.54 -6.81
N PHE A 40 14.36 33.27 -6.45
CA PHE A 40 13.49 32.21 -6.95
C PHE A 40 12.08 32.47 -6.41
N TYR A 41 11.22 33.05 -7.25
CA TYR A 41 9.85 33.37 -6.85
C TYR A 41 8.98 32.11 -6.90
N GLY A 42 8.46 31.75 -5.73
CA GLY A 42 7.52 30.64 -5.52
C GLY A 42 8.18 29.26 -5.53
N TRP A 43 7.43 28.27 -5.07
CA TRP A 43 7.74 26.83 -5.11
C TRP A 43 8.57 26.35 -3.90
N LYS A 44 7.88 25.73 -2.94
CA LYS A 44 8.46 25.14 -1.73
C LYS A 44 9.48 24.06 -2.10
N PRO A 45 10.56 23.85 -1.31
CA PRO A 45 11.59 22.86 -1.60
C PRO A 45 11.05 21.46 -1.90
N GLU A 46 9.93 21.06 -1.28
CA GLU A 46 9.30 19.76 -1.52
C GLU A 46 8.81 19.58 -2.97
N THR A 47 8.33 20.66 -3.61
CA THR A 47 7.85 20.63 -5.00
C THR A 47 9.00 20.39 -5.98
N LYS A 48 10.20 20.93 -5.67
CA LYS A 48 11.41 20.72 -6.48
C LYS A 48 11.88 19.26 -6.47
N ILE A 49 11.79 18.57 -5.33
CA ILE A 49 12.14 17.15 -5.25
C ILE A 49 11.11 16.31 -6.01
N LYS A 50 9.82 16.63 -5.88
CA LYS A 50 8.76 15.90 -6.60
C LYS A 50 8.91 16.00 -8.12
N GLU A 51 9.17 17.19 -8.66
CA GLU A 51 9.36 17.38 -10.10
C GLU A 51 10.71 16.88 -10.60
N ALA A 52 11.81 17.15 -9.89
CA ALA A 52 13.15 16.75 -10.33
C ALA A 52 13.35 15.23 -10.41
N PHE A 53 12.61 14.47 -9.61
CA PHE A 53 12.67 13.00 -9.59
C PHE A 53 11.47 12.33 -10.27
N SER A 54 10.59 13.09 -10.95
CA SER A 54 9.33 12.57 -11.50
C SER A 54 8.53 11.75 -10.47
N ILE A 55 8.58 12.15 -9.20
CA ILE A 55 7.80 11.53 -8.12
C ILE A 55 6.39 12.08 -8.23
N ASN A 56 5.66 11.56 -9.22
CA ASN A 56 4.24 11.78 -9.38
C ASN A 56 3.50 10.84 -8.42
N MET A 57 3.72 11.02 -7.11
CA MET A 57 2.88 10.37 -6.11
C MET A 57 1.52 11.07 -6.13
N LYS A 58 0.67 10.64 -7.07
CA LYS A 58 -0.77 10.89 -7.07
C LYS A 58 -1.40 10.07 -5.94
N PHE A 59 -1.09 10.42 -4.70
CA PHE A 59 -2.06 10.14 -3.67
C PHE A 59 -3.21 11.11 -3.94
N ASP A 60 -4.43 10.58 -3.97
CA ASP A 60 -5.62 11.40 -3.89
C ASP A 60 -5.65 11.89 -2.43
N PHE A 61 -4.91 12.95 -2.14
CA PHE A 61 -4.57 13.39 -0.77
C PHE A 61 -5.79 13.87 0.02
N ASP A 62 -6.96 13.92 -0.61
CA ASP A 62 -8.20 14.42 -0.02
C ASP A 62 -8.99 13.33 0.71
N LYS A 63 -8.69 12.04 0.49
CA LYS A 63 -9.40 10.91 1.12
C LYS A 63 -8.53 10.15 2.11
N PRO A 64 -9.07 9.69 3.25
CA PRO A 64 -8.40 8.72 4.09
C PRO A 64 -7.96 7.49 3.31
N ILE A 65 -6.79 6.96 3.64
CA ILE A 65 -6.20 5.80 2.97
C ILE A 65 -5.99 4.63 3.94
N VAL A 66 -6.31 3.42 3.49
CA VAL A 66 -6.06 2.16 4.20
C VAL A 66 -5.04 1.36 3.42
N PHE A 67 -3.86 1.16 4.00
CA PHE A 67 -2.84 0.27 3.44
C PHE A 67 -2.98 -1.14 4.00
N VAL A 68 -2.98 -2.13 3.11
CA VAL A 68 -3.12 -3.57 3.44
C VAL A 68 -1.90 -4.39 2.98
N GLU A 69 -1.77 -5.61 3.52
CA GLU A 69 -0.59 -6.46 3.34
C GLU A 69 -0.49 -7.13 1.96
N GLY A 70 -1.62 -7.55 1.41
CA GLY A 70 -1.73 -8.34 0.18
C GLY A 70 -2.67 -7.76 -0.89
N GLU A 71 -2.44 -8.16 -2.15
CA GLU A 71 -3.28 -7.82 -3.31
C GLU A 71 -4.76 -8.20 -3.08
N THR A 72 -5.01 -9.39 -2.55
CA THR A 72 -6.37 -9.88 -2.29
C THR A 72 -7.10 -9.08 -1.22
N ASP A 73 -6.36 -8.50 -0.28
CA ASP A 73 -6.91 -7.77 0.85
C ASP A 73 -7.59 -6.48 0.37
N GLU A 74 -6.94 -5.79 -0.58
CA GLU A 74 -7.48 -4.61 -1.24
C GLU A 74 -8.80 -4.95 -1.96
N ILE A 75 -8.82 -6.05 -2.72
CA ILE A 75 -9.98 -6.48 -3.50
C ILE A 75 -11.15 -6.84 -2.57
N TYR A 76 -10.89 -7.63 -1.52
CA TYR A 76 -11.91 -8.02 -0.55
C TYR A 76 -12.49 -6.81 0.20
N LEU A 77 -11.65 -5.88 0.68
CA LEU A 77 -12.17 -4.69 1.38
C LEU A 77 -12.99 -3.78 0.48
N ASN A 78 -12.51 -3.51 -0.74
CA ASN A 78 -13.27 -2.72 -1.71
C ASN A 78 -14.62 -3.38 -2.03
N LYS A 79 -14.64 -4.71 -2.21
CA LYS A 79 -15.89 -5.45 -2.42
C LYS A 79 -16.80 -5.41 -1.19
N ALA A 80 -16.26 -5.50 0.02
CA ALA A 80 -17.04 -5.41 1.25
C ALA A 80 -17.71 -4.04 1.41
N ILE A 81 -16.98 -2.95 1.12
CA ILE A 81 -17.50 -1.58 1.17
C ILE A 81 -18.65 -1.40 0.19
N GLU A 82 -18.47 -1.88 -1.05
CA GLU A 82 -19.52 -1.87 -2.08
C GLU A 82 -20.77 -2.65 -1.63
N LEU A 83 -20.61 -3.85 -1.07
CA LEU A 83 -21.71 -4.73 -0.69
C LEU A 83 -22.50 -4.26 0.53
N LEU A 84 -21.79 -3.65 1.49
CA LEU A 84 -22.37 -3.22 2.75
C LEU A 84 -22.94 -1.80 2.66
N ASN A 85 -22.91 -1.17 1.47
CA ASN A 85 -23.38 0.20 1.21
C ASN A 85 -22.87 1.20 2.26
N SER A 86 -21.60 1.08 2.62
CA SER A 86 -20.98 2.05 3.50
C SER A 86 -20.72 3.31 2.69
N ASP A 87 -21.28 4.46 3.11
CA ASP A 87 -21.02 5.78 2.52
C ASP A 87 -19.59 6.28 2.85
N ILE A 88 -18.69 5.38 3.23
CA ILE A 88 -17.33 5.69 3.62
C ILE A 88 -16.49 6.06 2.39
N ASP A 89 -16.01 7.29 2.37
CA ASP A 89 -15.17 7.77 1.28
C ASP A 89 -13.69 7.52 1.59
N ILE A 90 -13.20 6.33 1.21
CA ILE A 90 -11.82 5.91 1.44
C ILE A 90 -11.14 5.39 0.20
N LYS A 91 -9.82 5.38 0.25
CA LYS A 91 -8.98 4.63 -0.66
C LYS A 91 -8.38 3.43 0.07
N VAL A 92 -8.55 2.23 -0.47
CA VAL A 92 -7.83 1.04 -0.01
C VAL A 92 -6.73 0.73 -1.01
N GLU A 93 -5.49 0.58 -0.55
CA GLU A 93 -4.36 0.22 -1.41
C GLU A 93 -3.51 -0.89 -0.77
N TRP A 94 -3.16 -1.89 -1.56
CA TRP A 94 -2.12 -2.82 -1.22
C TRP A 94 -0.78 -2.09 -1.15
N ILE A 95 -0.02 -2.28 -0.07
CA ILE A 95 1.28 -1.62 0.11
C ILE A 95 2.35 -2.14 -0.86
N GLY A 96 2.16 -3.36 -1.37
CA GLY A 96 3.08 -3.99 -2.30
C GLY A 96 2.85 -3.59 -3.74
N ARG A 97 3.69 -4.13 -4.62
CA ARG A 97 3.60 -3.90 -6.05
C ARG A 97 4.15 -5.07 -6.84
N PHE A 98 3.76 -5.15 -8.11
CA PHE A 98 4.48 -5.94 -9.09
C PHE A 98 5.64 -5.13 -9.67
N ASN A 99 6.80 -5.76 -9.78
CA ASN A 99 7.90 -5.21 -10.54
C ASN A 99 7.72 -5.47 -12.05
N ASN A 100 8.63 -4.94 -12.88
CA ASN A 100 8.57 -5.08 -14.34
C ASN A 100 8.61 -6.52 -14.84
N GLN A 101 8.99 -7.49 -13.99
CA GLN A 101 9.04 -8.91 -14.30
C GLN A 101 7.78 -9.66 -13.83
N GLY A 102 6.82 -8.95 -13.22
CA GLY A 102 5.60 -9.54 -12.64
C GLY A 102 5.83 -10.19 -11.27
N ASN A 103 6.99 -9.99 -10.64
CA ASN A 103 7.24 -10.49 -9.29
C ASN A 103 6.73 -9.49 -8.24
N VAL A 104 6.24 -10.02 -7.13
CA VAL A 104 5.76 -9.22 -6.00
C VAL A 104 6.95 -8.65 -5.20
N GLU A 105 6.90 -7.36 -4.89
CA GLU A 105 7.85 -6.64 -4.03
C GLU A 105 7.10 -5.86 -2.93
N PHE A 106 7.77 -5.61 -1.80
CA PHE A 106 7.28 -4.76 -0.71
C PHE A 106 5.89 -5.15 -0.17
N THR A 107 5.66 -6.43 0.10
CA THR A 107 4.37 -6.98 0.56
C THR A 107 4.44 -7.51 1.99
N GLY A 108 3.28 -7.71 2.61
CA GLY A 108 3.16 -8.33 3.92
C GLY A 108 3.38 -7.34 5.07
N ASP A 109 3.26 -7.85 6.29
CA ASP A 109 3.45 -7.10 7.53
C ASP A 109 4.78 -6.34 7.58
N SER A 110 5.86 -6.90 7.02
CA SER A 110 7.17 -6.25 6.97
C SER A 110 7.14 -4.90 6.24
N ALA A 111 6.44 -4.82 5.10
CA ALA A 111 6.31 -3.58 4.35
C ALA A 111 5.45 -2.53 5.08
N LEU A 112 4.41 -2.99 5.78
CA LEU A 112 3.64 -2.10 6.67
C LEU A 112 4.49 -1.61 7.86
N ASN A 113 5.35 -2.45 8.43
CA ASN A 113 6.26 -2.04 9.52
C ASN A 113 7.28 -0.99 9.06
N ASP A 114 7.84 -1.15 7.86
CA ASP A 114 8.76 -0.18 7.25
C ASP A 114 8.03 1.15 6.99
N THR A 115 6.80 1.08 6.48
CA THR A 115 5.93 2.24 6.24
C THR A 115 5.61 2.97 7.54
N LYS A 116 5.24 2.23 8.60
CA LYS A 116 5.04 2.78 9.95
C LYS A 116 6.28 3.55 10.41
N SER A 117 7.45 2.93 10.32
CA SER A 117 8.72 3.51 10.79
C SER A 117 9.08 4.79 10.03
N PHE A 118 8.87 4.79 8.71
CA PHE A 118 9.09 5.95 7.86
C PHE A 118 8.15 7.12 8.23
N ILE A 119 6.85 6.85 8.38
CA ILE A 119 5.85 7.87 8.71
C ILE A 119 6.09 8.45 10.10
N ILE A 120 6.34 7.62 11.12
CA ILE A 120 6.62 8.09 12.49
C ILE A 120 7.86 8.99 12.51
N SER A 121 8.87 8.67 11.70
CA SER A 121 10.09 9.48 11.59
C SER A 121 9.87 10.79 10.79
N ASN A 122 8.78 10.87 10.00
CA ASN A 122 8.48 11.98 9.10
C ASN A 122 6.97 12.30 9.11
N PRO A 123 6.39 12.70 10.26
CA PRO A 123 4.93 12.80 10.41
C PRO A 123 4.30 13.81 9.45
N SER A 124 5.04 14.85 9.04
CA SER A 124 4.61 15.86 8.08
C SER A 124 4.38 15.33 6.65
N VAL A 125 4.70 14.06 6.37
CA VAL A 125 4.42 13.42 5.08
C VAL A 125 2.92 13.11 4.93
N LEU A 126 2.21 12.90 6.05
CA LEU A 126 0.78 12.63 6.01
C LEU A 126 -0.03 13.92 5.99
N ASN A 127 -0.85 14.07 4.96
CA ASN A 127 -1.84 15.16 4.85
C ASN A 127 -3.27 14.69 5.15
N GLN A 128 -3.47 13.38 5.26
CA GLN A 128 -4.75 12.73 5.49
C GLN A 128 -4.61 11.59 6.50
N LYS A 129 -5.73 11.13 7.03
CA LYS A 129 -5.77 9.93 7.86
C LYS A 129 -5.31 8.72 7.08
N THR A 130 -4.36 7.99 7.65
CA THR A 130 -3.73 6.82 7.06
C THR A 130 -3.84 5.68 8.05
N ILE A 131 -4.45 4.58 7.62
CA ILE A 131 -4.60 3.36 8.42
C ILE A 131 -3.66 2.31 7.85
N LEU A 132 -2.76 1.76 8.66
CA LEU A 132 -2.02 0.54 8.33
C LEU A 132 -2.79 -0.62 8.93
N LEU A 133 -3.41 -1.42 8.07
CA LEU A 133 -4.29 -2.50 8.46
C LEU A 133 -3.60 -3.85 8.26
N TYR A 134 -3.26 -4.48 9.38
CA TYR A 134 -2.56 -5.75 9.43
C TYR A 134 -3.53 -6.94 9.52
N ASP A 135 -3.06 -8.10 9.09
CA ASP A 135 -3.76 -9.36 9.24
C ASP A 135 -3.98 -9.72 10.72
N SER A 136 -5.05 -10.47 10.98
CA SER A 136 -5.46 -10.86 12.34
C SER A 136 -4.43 -11.75 13.07
N ASP A 137 -3.47 -12.36 12.37
CA ASP A 137 -2.44 -13.23 12.94
C ASP A 137 -1.10 -12.55 13.22
N THR A 138 -0.97 -11.24 12.96
CA THR A 138 0.26 -10.47 13.21
C THR A 138 0.45 -10.04 14.67
N ASN A 139 -0.63 -10.07 15.48
CA ASN A 139 -0.64 -9.65 16.89
C ASN A 139 -0.08 -8.23 17.14
N LYS A 140 -0.25 -7.31 16.19
CA LYS A 140 0.21 -5.92 16.37
C LYS A 140 -0.68 -5.20 17.40
N PRO A 141 -0.10 -4.44 18.34
CA PRO A 141 -0.90 -3.58 19.20
C PRO A 141 -1.54 -2.45 18.38
N GLU A 142 -2.72 -2.02 18.80
CA GLU A 142 -3.35 -0.83 18.24
C GLU A 142 -2.62 0.42 18.73
N GLU A 143 -2.26 1.31 17.80
CA GLU A 143 -1.49 2.52 18.09
C GLU A 143 -2.01 3.67 17.23
N ASP A 144 -2.02 4.88 17.78
CA ASP A 144 -2.45 6.12 17.10
C ASP A 144 -1.31 7.15 17.19
N TYR A 145 -0.93 7.73 16.05
CA TYR A 145 0.10 8.76 15.91
C TYR A 145 -0.39 9.88 14.98
N ASP A 146 -0.98 10.94 15.53
CA ASP A 146 -1.59 12.03 14.76
C ASP A 146 -2.56 11.49 13.68
N ASN A 147 -2.14 11.53 12.41
CA ASN A 147 -2.90 11.05 11.25
C ASN A 147 -2.64 9.58 10.89
N LEU A 148 -1.75 8.87 11.60
CA LEU A 148 -1.42 7.47 11.38
C LEU A 148 -2.12 6.58 12.41
N PHE A 149 -2.82 5.55 11.95
CA PHE A 149 -3.53 4.59 12.79
C PHE A 149 -3.09 3.17 12.47
N ILE A 150 -2.70 2.42 13.49
CA ILE A 150 -2.28 1.02 13.38
C ILE A 150 -3.42 0.14 13.89
N ARG A 151 -3.95 -0.73 13.03
CA ARG A 151 -5.03 -1.66 13.39
C ARG A 151 -4.76 -3.06 12.86
N CYS A 152 -5.32 -4.05 13.55
CA CYS A 152 -5.40 -5.41 13.05
C CYS A 152 -6.84 -5.73 12.65
N MET A 153 -7.00 -6.54 11.60
CA MET A 153 -8.30 -7.10 11.26
C MET A 153 -8.84 -7.95 12.42
N PRO A 154 -10.16 -7.90 12.69
CA PRO A 154 -10.75 -8.75 13.70
C PRO A 154 -10.66 -10.21 13.27
N LYS A 155 -10.43 -11.11 14.23
CA LYS A 155 -10.45 -12.55 13.95
C LYS A 155 -11.88 -13.07 13.91
N ASN A 156 -12.23 -13.79 12.84
CA ASN A 156 -13.44 -14.58 12.77
C ASN A 156 -13.15 -16.00 13.28
N ASN A 157 -13.58 -16.29 14.51
CA ASN A 157 -13.38 -17.59 15.14
C ASN A 157 -14.34 -18.68 14.61
N GLU A 158 -15.38 -18.32 13.85
CA GLU A 158 -16.29 -19.27 13.23
C GLU A 158 -15.68 -19.89 11.96
N ASN A 159 -14.74 -19.18 11.32
CA ASN A 159 -14.03 -19.69 10.15
C ASN A 159 -12.91 -20.65 10.57
N ASN A 160 -13.22 -21.95 10.47
CA ASN A 160 -12.29 -23.03 10.81
C ASN A 160 -11.40 -23.48 9.64
N ILE A 161 -11.68 -23.01 8.42
CA ILE A 161 -10.96 -23.38 7.20
C ILE A 161 -9.79 -22.42 6.98
N TYR A 162 -10.08 -21.12 6.91
CA TYR A 162 -9.07 -20.07 6.74
C TYR A 162 -8.83 -19.39 8.09
N LYS A 163 -7.68 -19.68 8.71
CA LYS A 163 -7.34 -19.21 10.06
C LYS A 163 -6.44 -17.97 10.10
N LYS A 164 -6.01 -17.50 8.92
CA LYS A 164 -5.00 -16.46 8.70
C LYS A 164 -5.39 -15.64 7.47
N GLY A 165 -4.80 -14.46 7.34
CA GLY A 165 -5.10 -13.56 6.23
C GLY A 165 -6.50 -12.96 6.32
N ILE A 166 -6.80 -12.08 5.36
CA ILE A 166 -8.14 -11.54 5.19
C ILE A 166 -9.20 -12.62 4.91
N GLU A 167 -8.79 -13.78 4.36
CA GLU A 167 -9.70 -14.90 4.10
C GLU A 167 -10.33 -15.46 5.38
N ASN A 168 -9.72 -15.21 6.55
CA ASN A 168 -10.34 -15.54 7.83
C ASN A 168 -11.66 -14.80 8.03
N LEU A 169 -11.79 -13.55 7.58
CA LEU A 169 -13.02 -12.77 7.74
C LEU A 169 -14.22 -13.35 6.97
N LEU A 170 -14.01 -14.25 6.02
CA LEU A 170 -15.11 -14.85 5.26
C LEU A 170 -15.98 -15.73 6.15
N SER A 171 -17.30 -15.62 5.99
CA SER A 171 -18.25 -16.63 6.46
C SER A 171 -18.37 -17.72 5.41
N LEU A 172 -18.02 -18.95 5.80
CA LEU A 172 -18.02 -20.09 4.90
C LEU A 172 -19.17 -21.05 5.24
N PRO A 173 -19.98 -21.49 4.27
CA PRO A 173 -21.00 -22.50 4.52
C PRO A 173 -20.36 -23.87 4.78
N GLU A 174 -21.10 -24.80 5.41
CA GLU A 174 -20.58 -26.14 5.71
C GLU A 174 -20.12 -26.91 4.47
N ASN A 175 -20.79 -26.71 3.33
CA ASN A 175 -20.49 -27.33 2.04
C ASN A 175 -19.53 -26.49 1.17
N PHE A 176 -18.75 -25.59 1.76
CA PHE A 176 -17.80 -24.75 1.05
C PHE A 176 -16.80 -25.58 0.22
N PRO A 177 -16.62 -25.33 -1.09
CA PRO A 177 -15.81 -26.15 -1.97
C PRO A 177 -14.29 -25.85 -1.83
N GLN A 178 -13.75 -25.96 -0.61
CA GLN A 178 -12.37 -25.57 -0.30
C GLN A 178 -11.32 -26.18 -1.26
N ASN A 179 -11.48 -27.44 -1.64
CA ASN A 179 -10.52 -28.17 -2.46
C ASN A 179 -10.31 -27.56 -3.85
N ARG A 180 -11.26 -26.75 -4.36
CA ARG A 180 -11.13 -26.05 -5.65
C ARG A 180 -9.94 -25.10 -5.64
N PHE A 181 -9.65 -24.49 -4.50
CA PHE A 181 -8.70 -23.39 -4.37
C PHE A 181 -7.32 -23.83 -3.88
N TYR A 182 -7.08 -25.13 -3.71
CA TYR A 182 -5.78 -25.64 -3.28
C TYR A 182 -5.03 -26.30 -4.42
N TYR A 183 -3.73 -26.05 -4.47
CA TYR A 183 -2.81 -26.75 -5.37
C TYR A 183 -1.64 -27.32 -4.58
N TYR A 184 -1.02 -28.37 -5.12
CA TYR A 184 0.19 -28.94 -4.54
C TYR A 184 1.40 -28.19 -5.05
N LYS A 185 2.16 -27.62 -4.12
CA LYS A 185 3.50 -27.15 -4.38
C LYS A 185 4.48 -28.21 -3.93
N THR A 186 5.24 -28.75 -4.89
CA THR A 186 6.33 -29.66 -4.61
C THR A 186 7.50 -28.81 -4.09
N ASN A 187 7.79 -28.88 -2.79
CA ASN A 187 8.95 -28.22 -2.24
C ASN A 187 10.15 -29.17 -2.28
N LYS A 188 11.32 -28.57 -2.55
CA LYS A 188 12.67 -29.12 -2.70
C LYS A 188 12.90 -30.49 -2.05
N GLU A 189 13.55 -31.37 -2.81
CA GLU A 189 14.32 -32.49 -2.25
C GLU A 189 15.34 -31.93 -1.26
N TYR A 190 15.28 -32.41 -0.03
CA TYR A 190 16.40 -32.28 0.90
C TYR A 190 16.80 -33.67 1.35
N LYS A 191 18.11 -33.86 1.48
CA LYS A 191 18.66 -35.06 2.09
C LYS A 191 18.34 -35.02 3.57
N ASN A 192 17.71 -36.07 4.08
CA ASN A 192 17.63 -36.29 5.52
C ASN A 192 19.05 -36.52 6.09
N ASP A 193 19.17 -36.54 7.41
CA ASP A 193 20.45 -36.72 8.11
C ASP A 193 21.16 -38.06 7.80
N TYR A 194 20.48 -38.96 7.07
CA TYR A 194 20.96 -40.26 6.60
C TYR A 194 21.14 -40.31 5.07
N GLY A 195 21.06 -39.18 4.37
CA GLY A 195 21.28 -39.08 2.93
C GLY A 195 20.10 -39.46 2.02
N GLY A 196 18.94 -39.79 2.58
CA GLY A 196 17.71 -40.11 1.83
C GLY A 196 16.93 -38.87 1.40
N GLU A 197 16.38 -38.88 0.19
CA GLU A 197 15.56 -37.79 -0.34
C GLU A 197 14.16 -37.79 0.29
N VAL A 198 13.73 -36.64 0.81
CA VAL A 198 12.37 -36.43 1.30
C VAL A 198 11.62 -35.52 0.35
N LEU A 199 10.53 -36.04 -0.22
CA LEU A 199 9.58 -35.27 -1.02
C LEU A 199 8.42 -34.80 -0.13
N ILE A 200 8.35 -33.49 0.15
CA ILE A 200 7.18 -32.90 0.79
C ILE A 200 6.25 -32.32 -0.28
N LYS A 201 5.04 -32.86 -0.35
CA LYS A 201 3.91 -32.23 -1.03
C LYS A 201 3.21 -31.32 -0.04
N LYS A 202 3.36 -30.00 -0.22
CA LYS A 202 2.64 -29.01 0.57
C LYS A 202 1.45 -28.51 -0.24
N GLN A 203 0.27 -28.50 0.36
CA GLN A 203 -0.87 -27.80 -0.25
C GLN A 203 -0.74 -26.30 0.05
N GLU A 204 -0.91 -25.48 -0.98
CA GLU A 204 -0.98 -24.02 -0.85
C GLU A 204 -2.33 -23.53 -1.39
N LEU A 205 -2.90 -22.55 -0.69
CA LEU A 205 -4.12 -21.87 -1.12
C LEU A 205 -3.78 -20.95 -2.30
N ASN A 206 -4.51 -21.10 -3.39
CA ASN A 206 -4.57 -20.11 -4.45
C ASN A 206 -5.51 -18.97 -4.03
N LYS A 207 -4.96 -18.03 -3.27
CA LYS A 207 -5.70 -16.87 -2.75
C LYS A 207 -6.39 -16.06 -3.84
N LYS A 208 -5.72 -15.89 -4.99
CA LYS A 208 -6.23 -15.11 -6.11
C LYS A 208 -7.47 -15.75 -6.73
N ASP A 209 -7.41 -17.05 -7.00
CA ASP A 209 -8.56 -17.81 -7.53
C ASP A 209 -9.75 -17.81 -6.56
N LEU A 210 -9.49 -17.97 -5.26
CA LEU A 210 -10.53 -17.81 -4.23
C LEU A 210 -11.15 -16.41 -4.23
N CYS A 211 -10.31 -15.38 -4.30
CA CYS A 211 -10.74 -13.98 -4.29
C CYS A 211 -11.58 -13.64 -5.52
N GLU A 212 -11.12 -14.04 -6.72
CA GLU A 212 -11.84 -13.84 -7.98
C GLU A 212 -13.20 -14.57 -7.95
N TRP A 213 -13.23 -15.82 -7.50
CA TRP A 213 -14.47 -16.59 -7.41
C TRP A 213 -15.50 -15.94 -6.47
N ILE A 214 -15.09 -15.58 -5.23
CA ILE A 214 -15.99 -14.95 -4.25
C ILE A 214 -16.42 -13.55 -4.71
N CYS A 215 -15.51 -12.74 -5.24
CA CYS A 215 -15.81 -11.35 -5.56
C CYS A 215 -16.60 -11.19 -6.86
N ASN A 216 -16.42 -12.08 -7.83
CA ASN A 216 -16.91 -11.89 -9.21
C ASN A 216 -17.88 -12.97 -9.68
N GLU A 217 -17.65 -14.25 -9.37
CA GLU A 217 -18.41 -15.36 -10.01
C GLU A 217 -19.74 -15.72 -9.33
N ILE A 218 -19.83 -15.57 -8.00
CA ILE A 218 -21.03 -15.97 -7.23
C ILE A 218 -22.13 -14.90 -7.23
N SER A 219 -23.34 -15.26 -6.80
CA SER A 219 -24.48 -14.34 -6.73
C SER A 219 -24.28 -13.24 -5.67
N ILE A 220 -25.04 -12.14 -5.78
CA ILE A 220 -24.97 -11.02 -4.83
C ILE A 220 -25.44 -11.44 -3.43
N GLU A 221 -26.44 -12.33 -3.35
CA GLU A 221 -26.93 -12.90 -2.09
C GLU A 221 -25.86 -13.75 -1.40
N GLU A 222 -25.16 -14.59 -2.15
CA GLU A 222 -24.04 -15.38 -1.62
C GLU A 222 -22.91 -14.46 -1.17
N LYS A 223 -22.54 -13.43 -1.95
CA LYS A 223 -21.53 -12.44 -1.54
C LYS A 223 -21.89 -11.81 -0.20
N LYS A 224 -23.12 -11.35 -0.02
CA LYS A 224 -23.57 -10.79 1.27
C LYS A 224 -23.39 -11.76 2.43
N PHE A 225 -23.62 -13.06 2.20
CA PHE A 225 -23.31 -14.08 3.20
C PHE A 225 -21.81 -14.17 3.49
N TYR A 226 -20.96 -14.34 2.48
CA TYR A 226 -19.50 -14.45 2.65
C TYR A 226 -18.88 -13.24 3.35
N PHE A 227 -19.38 -12.03 3.06
CA PHE A 227 -18.85 -10.77 3.57
C PHE A 227 -19.50 -10.26 4.87
N ASN A 228 -20.46 -10.97 5.46
CA ASN A 228 -21.21 -10.46 6.62
C ASN A 228 -20.34 -10.11 7.85
N LYS A 229 -19.16 -10.73 8.05
CA LYS A 229 -18.26 -10.40 9.16
C LYS A 229 -17.34 -9.21 8.86
N PHE A 230 -17.31 -8.73 7.61
CA PHE A 230 -16.52 -7.54 7.25
C PHE A 230 -17.09 -6.25 7.85
N GLU A 231 -18.36 -6.24 8.25
CA GLU A 231 -18.97 -5.10 8.96
C GLU A 231 -18.12 -4.63 10.13
N LYS A 232 -17.51 -5.56 10.88
CA LYS A 232 -16.68 -5.21 12.03
C LYS A 232 -15.43 -4.44 11.63
N ILE A 233 -14.76 -4.81 10.53
CA ILE A 233 -13.57 -4.08 10.08
C ILE A 233 -13.95 -2.73 9.43
N ILE A 234 -15.06 -2.68 8.69
CA ILE A 234 -15.56 -1.42 8.14
C ILE A 234 -15.88 -0.44 9.26
N ASN A 235 -16.60 -0.87 10.31
CA ASN A 235 -16.90 -0.02 11.47
C ASN A 235 -15.62 0.49 12.16
N ILE A 236 -14.56 -0.31 12.24
CA ILE A 236 -13.27 0.16 12.80
C ILE A 236 -12.69 1.28 11.94
N ILE A 237 -12.70 1.11 10.62
CA ILE A 237 -12.19 2.10 9.66
C ILE A 237 -13.03 3.39 9.72
N GLU A 238 -14.36 3.29 9.70
CA GLU A 238 -15.28 4.42 9.82
C GLU A 238 -15.06 5.22 11.11
N ASN A 239 -14.91 4.54 12.25
CA ASN A 239 -14.68 5.19 13.53
C ASN A 239 -13.39 6.02 13.54
N ILE A 240 -12.33 5.52 12.88
CA ILE A 240 -11.06 6.26 12.76
C ILE A 240 -11.25 7.51 11.89
N ILE A 241 -11.96 7.35 10.77
CA ILE A 241 -12.16 8.44 9.81
C ILE A 241 -13.03 9.56 10.37
N ASN A 242 -13.99 9.22 11.22
CA ASN A 242 -14.88 10.19 11.85
C ASN A 242 -14.30 10.80 13.15
N LYS A 243 -13.16 10.30 13.66
CA LYS A 243 -12.51 10.80 14.87
C LYS A 243 -12.03 12.25 14.69
N SER A 244 -12.57 13.21 15.43
CA SER A 244 -12.16 14.64 15.35
C SER A 244 -10.77 14.90 15.91
#